data_AF-A0A1G9BJ08-F1
#
_entry.id   AF-A0A1G9BJ08-F1
#
_cell.length_a   1.000
_cell.length_b   1.000
_cell.length_c   1.000
_cell.angle_alpha   90.00
_cell.angle_beta   90.00
_cell.angle_gamma   90.00
#
_symmetry.space_group_name_H-M   'P 1'
#
loop_
_entity.id
_entity.type
_entity.pdbx_description
1 polymer ?
#
loop_
_entity_poly.entity_id
_entity_poly.type
_entity_poly.pdbx_seq_one_letter_code
_entity_poly.pdbx_strand_id
1 'polypeptide(L)'
;MSNETTEDDSGTNASVIIVGGGAAGLSAALFTAKNGLETTVFDTDETWMHKAHLFNYLGIGSVGGSEFMATARQQVDDFGADRHQDEPVTAVTETDDGFAVETDDGDYEADYVVLATGANRDLAAEIGCEFTDADVVDVGVEMETSVPGLYATGAMVRPEEWQAAIAVGDGAAAALNILSSVKGEHYHDFDVPADAARVFGEQLAE
;
A
#
# COMPACT_ATOMS: atom_id res chain seq x y z
N MET A 1 -8.49 25.37 -8.55
CA MET A 1 -7.10 25.79 -8.32
C MET A 1 -6.30 25.12 -9.42
N SER A 2 -5.46 25.90 -10.10
CA SER A 2 -4.94 25.61 -11.44
C SER A 2 -4.07 24.36 -11.48
N ASN A 3 -4.40 23.48 -12.42
CA ASN A 3 -3.58 22.38 -12.91
C ASN A 3 -2.39 22.98 -13.68
N GLU A 4 -1.20 22.94 -13.09
CA GLU A 4 0.05 23.08 -13.83
C GLU A 4 0.69 21.70 -13.89
N THR A 5 0.49 21.04 -15.03
CA THR A 5 1.27 19.87 -15.43
C THR A 5 2.68 20.35 -15.71
N THR A 6 3.55 20.34 -14.71
CA THR A 6 4.98 20.37 -14.92
C THR A 6 5.43 18.94 -15.21
N GLU A 7 5.66 18.65 -16.49
CA GLU A 7 6.60 17.59 -16.89
C GLU A 7 7.97 17.98 -16.32
N ASP A 8 8.29 17.49 -15.12
CA ASP A 8 9.67 17.36 -14.65
C ASP A 8 10.04 15.87 -14.71
N ASP A 9 10.33 15.42 -15.93
CA ASP A 9 10.81 14.08 -16.27
C ASP A 9 12.31 13.96 -15.91
N SER A 10 12.64 14.22 -14.64
CA SER A 10 13.99 14.04 -14.10
C SER A 10 14.06 13.53 -12.65
N GLY A 11 12.93 13.18 -12.04
CA GLY A 11 12.89 12.65 -10.67
C GLY A 11 13.17 11.15 -10.64
N THR A 12 14.10 10.72 -9.79
CA THR A 12 14.36 9.31 -9.45
C THR A 12 13.06 8.50 -9.39
N ASN A 13 12.91 7.46 -10.21
CA ASN A 13 11.82 6.49 -10.06
C ASN A 13 11.99 5.80 -8.71
N ALA A 14 11.34 6.33 -7.67
CA ALA A 14 11.40 5.71 -6.36
C ALA A 14 10.64 4.38 -6.38
N SER A 15 11.22 3.40 -5.73
CA SER A 15 10.75 2.03 -5.61
C SER A 15 10.07 1.81 -4.26
N VAL A 16 8.96 1.09 -4.29
CA VAL A 16 8.17 0.78 -3.11
C VAL A 16 7.85 -0.71 -3.10
N ILE A 17 8.25 -1.41 -2.04
CA ILE A 17 7.83 -2.78 -1.79
C ILE A 17 6.70 -2.80 -0.76
N ILE A 18 5.59 -3.43 -1.11
CA ILE A 18 4.47 -3.70 -0.22
C ILE A 18 4.50 -5.16 0.20
N VAL A 19 4.59 -5.40 1.50
CA VAL A 19 4.59 -6.72 2.11
C VAL A 19 3.19 -7.06 2.63
N GLY A 20 2.44 -7.82 1.85
CA GLY A 20 1.09 -8.32 2.17
C GLY A 20 0.00 -7.78 1.24
N GLY A 21 -0.57 -8.62 0.40
CA GLY A 21 -1.67 -8.27 -0.52
C GLY A 21 -3.08 -8.31 0.10
N GLY A 22 -3.20 -7.85 1.35
CA GLY A 22 -4.50 -7.58 1.98
C GLY A 22 -5.10 -6.25 1.53
N ALA A 23 -6.24 -5.86 2.12
CA ALA A 23 -6.92 -4.61 1.76
C ALA A 23 -6.05 -3.36 1.97
N ALA A 24 -5.19 -3.34 3.00
CA ALA A 24 -4.25 -2.25 3.23
C ALA A 24 -3.14 -2.21 2.17
N GLY A 25 -2.46 -3.34 1.95
CA GLY A 25 -1.35 -3.39 1.00
C GLY A 25 -1.79 -3.14 -0.44
N LEU A 26 -2.91 -3.71 -0.88
CA LEU A 26 -3.44 -3.43 -2.22
C LEU A 26 -3.87 -1.96 -2.38
N SER A 27 -4.35 -1.32 -1.31
CA SER A 27 -4.62 0.13 -1.35
C SER A 27 -3.34 0.94 -1.48
N ALA A 28 -2.29 0.60 -0.72
CA ALA A 28 -1.00 1.27 -0.85
C ALA A 28 -0.44 1.10 -2.26
N ALA A 29 -0.42 -0.14 -2.76
CA ALA A 29 0.04 -0.48 -4.10
C ALA A 29 -0.72 0.26 -5.21
N LEU A 30 -2.04 0.37 -5.09
CA LEU A 30 -2.85 1.12 -6.06
C LEU A 30 -2.40 2.58 -6.13
N PHE A 31 -2.26 3.25 -4.98
CA PHE A 31 -1.86 4.65 -4.94
C PHE A 31 -0.43 4.86 -5.45
N THR A 32 0.52 4.00 -5.09
CA THR A 32 1.91 4.15 -5.54
C THR A 32 2.04 3.86 -7.04
N ALA A 33 1.48 2.75 -7.53
CA ALA A 33 1.58 2.35 -8.94
C ALA A 33 0.86 3.34 -9.87
N LYS A 34 -0.37 3.75 -9.52
CA LYS A 34 -1.14 4.75 -10.28
C LYS A 34 -0.38 6.07 -10.45
N ASN A 35 0.46 6.42 -9.48
CA ASN A 35 1.20 7.67 -9.46
C ASN A 35 2.67 7.54 -9.89
N GLY A 36 3.01 6.43 -10.55
CA GLY A 36 4.27 6.26 -11.28
C GLY A 36 5.45 5.75 -10.46
N LEU A 37 5.24 5.30 -9.22
CA LEU A 37 6.31 4.67 -8.44
C LEU A 37 6.49 3.21 -8.87
N GLU A 38 7.74 2.74 -8.89
CA GLU A 38 8.05 1.34 -9.16
C GLU A 38 7.56 0.50 -7.99
N THR A 39 6.41 -0.17 -8.18
CA THR A 39 5.65 -0.77 -7.09
C THR A 39 5.68 -2.28 -7.19
N THR A 40 6.25 -2.93 -6.18
CA THR A 40 6.27 -4.39 -6.05
C THR A 40 5.40 -4.83 -4.88
N VAL A 41 4.60 -5.88 -5.05
CA VAL A 41 3.68 -6.38 -4.02
C VAL A 41 3.91 -7.86 -3.78
N PHE A 42 4.21 -8.24 -2.54
CA PHE A 42 4.24 -9.64 -2.12
C PHE A 42 2.90 -10.03 -1.51
N ASP A 43 2.15 -10.89 -2.20
CA ASP A 43 0.79 -11.29 -1.85
C ASP A 43 0.68 -12.80 -1.62
N THR A 44 0.51 -13.21 -0.36
CA THR A 44 0.32 -14.62 0.01
C THR A 44 -1.13 -15.08 -0.05
N ASP A 45 -2.09 -14.19 -0.33
CA ASP A 45 -3.55 -14.45 -0.32
C ASP A 45 -4.09 -15.09 0.97
N GLU A 46 -3.40 -14.91 2.10
CA GLU A 46 -3.84 -15.46 3.41
C GLU A 46 -4.76 -14.50 4.20
N THR A 47 -5.31 -13.49 3.53
CA THR A 47 -6.10 -12.43 4.16
C THR A 47 -7.40 -12.92 4.80
N TRP A 48 -7.79 -12.32 5.93
CA TRP A 48 -9.07 -12.61 6.59
C TRP A 48 -10.29 -12.20 5.77
N MET A 49 -10.10 -11.40 4.71
CA MET A 49 -11.16 -10.97 3.80
C MET A 49 -11.92 -12.15 3.17
N HIS A 50 -11.29 -13.31 2.97
CA HIS A 50 -12.00 -14.50 2.45
C HIS A 50 -13.14 -15.01 3.34
N LYS A 51 -13.15 -14.62 4.61
CA LYS A 51 -14.20 -14.98 5.58
C LYS A 51 -15.24 -13.88 5.74
N ALA A 52 -15.06 -12.74 5.09
CA ALA A 52 -15.89 -11.55 5.26
C ALA A 52 -16.99 -11.44 4.19
N HIS A 53 -18.06 -10.75 4.57
CA HIS A 53 -19.03 -10.18 3.63
C HIS A 53 -19.23 -8.73 4.01
N LEU A 54 -19.02 -7.81 3.07
CA LEU A 54 -18.95 -6.39 3.33
C LEU A 54 -20.33 -5.76 3.08
N PHE A 55 -20.98 -5.35 4.17
CA PHE A 55 -22.16 -4.48 4.16
C PHE A 55 -21.85 -3.06 4.67
N ASN A 56 -20.64 -2.88 5.19
CA ASN A 56 -20.18 -1.71 5.93
C ASN A 56 -19.01 -1.00 5.25
N TYR A 57 -18.85 -1.21 3.94
CA TYR A 57 -17.92 -0.46 3.11
C TYR A 57 -18.71 0.64 2.38
N LEU A 58 -18.58 1.89 2.82
CA LEU A 58 -19.39 2.99 2.32
C LEU A 58 -19.26 3.12 0.78
N GLY A 59 -20.40 3.18 0.09
CA GLY A 59 -20.46 3.19 -1.38
C GLY A 59 -20.64 1.81 -2.02
N ILE A 60 -20.40 0.72 -1.29
CA ILE A 60 -20.62 -0.65 -1.74
C ILE A 60 -21.76 -1.27 -0.93
N GLY A 61 -22.87 -1.60 -1.58
CA GLY A 61 -24.07 -2.08 -0.89
C GLY A 61 -23.92 -3.49 -0.29
N SER A 62 -23.28 -4.40 -1.01
CA SER A 62 -23.02 -5.77 -0.57
C SER A 62 -21.98 -6.39 -1.50
N VAL A 63 -20.88 -6.90 -0.95
CA VAL A 63 -19.87 -7.64 -1.72
C VAL A 63 -19.24 -8.74 -0.87
N GLY A 64 -18.96 -9.90 -1.47
CA GLY A 64 -18.19 -10.94 -0.79
C GLY A 64 -16.74 -10.52 -0.64
N GLY A 65 -16.08 -10.82 0.48
CA GLY A 65 -14.71 -10.37 0.70
C GLY A 65 -13.71 -10.93 -0.32
N SER A 66 -13.87 -12.18 -0.78
CA SER A 66 -13.05 -12.72 -1.89
C SER A 66 -13.29 -12.02 -3.22
N GLU A 67 -14.53 -11.59 -3.48
CA GLU A 67 -14.87 -10.83 -4.70
C GLU A 67 -14.27 -9.42 -4.66
N PHE A 68 -14.31 -8.78 -3.48
CA PHE A 68 -13.61 -7.53 -3.23
C PHE A 68 -12.10 -7.66 -3.48
N MET A 69 -11.45 -8.70 -2.93
CA MET A 69 -10.01 -8.93 -3.12
C MET A 69 -9.65 -9.18 -4.60
N ALA A 70 -10.44 -9.99 -5.31
CA ALA A 70 -10.21 -10.24 -6.74
C ALA A 70 -10.30 -8.94 -7.56
N THR A 71 -11.25 -8.06 -7.23
CA THR A 71 -11.41 -6.76 -7.89
C THR A 71 -10.24 -5.83 -7.57
N ALA A 72 -9.83 -5.76 -6.30
CA ALA A 72 -8.72 -4.92 -5.85
C ALA A 72 -7.39 -5.33 -6.50
N ARG A 73 -7.12 -6.64 -6.62
CA ARG A 73 -5.93 -7.15 -7.31
C ARG A 73 -5.93 -6.78 -8.79
N GLN A 74 -7.04 -7.03 -9.49
CA GLN A 74 -7.14 -6.67 -10.89
C GLN A 74 -6.88 -5.17 -11.09
N GLN A 75 -7.43 -4.32 -10.21
CA GLN A 75 -7.21 -2.88 -10.28
C GLN A 75 -5.74 -2.51 -10.10
N VAL A 76 -5.05 -3.11 -9.11
CA VAL A 76 -3.61 -2.90 -8.87
C VAL A 76 -2.77 -3.36 -10.07
N ASP A 77 -3.09 -4.53 -10.63
CA ASP A 77 -2.42 -5.09 -11.80
C ASP A 77 -2.63 -4.20 -13.05
N ASP A 78 -3.84 -3.65 -13.24
CA ASP A 78 -4.18 -2.75 -14.35
C ASP A 78 -3.39 -1.43 -14.32
N PHE A 79 -2.98 -0.97 -13.12
CA PHE A 79 -2.11 0.19 -12.94
C PHE A 79 -0.61 -0.16 -12.98
N GLY A 80 -0.25 -1.42 -13.20
CA GLY A 80 1.12 -1.83 -13.51
C GLY A 80 2.00 -2.15 -12.30
N ALA A 81 1.43 -2.44 -11.13
CA ALA A 81 2.22 -2.97 -10.02
C ALA A 81 2.75 -4.38 -10.36
N ASP A 82 3.99 -4.67 -9.96
CA ASP A 82 4.60 -6.00 -10.08
C ASP A 82 4.22 -6.85 -8.87
N ARG A 83 3.19 -7.68 -9.02
CA ARG A 83 2.63 -8.47 -7.93
C ARG A 83 3.12 -9.91 -7.97
N HIS A 84 3.89 -10.29 -6.95
CA HIS A 84 4.41 -11.62 -6.68
C HIS A 84 3.40 -12.37 -5.81
N GLN A 85 2.80 -13.41 -6.39
CA GLN A 85 1.77 -14.22 -5.75
C GLN A 85 2.40 -15.45 -5.09
N ASP A 86 1.97 -15.76 -3.88
CA ASP A 86 2.41 -16.92 -3.08
C ASP A 86 3.90 -16.90 -2.72
N GLU A 87 4.51 -15.72 -2.69
CA GLU A 87 5.91 -15.47 -2.34
C GLU A 87 5.99 -14.68 -1.02
N PRO A 88 6.21 -15.35 0.12
CA PRO A 88 6.28 -14.70 1.41
C PRO A 88 7.63 -13.99 1.61
N VAL A 89 7.57 -12.76 2.13
CA VAL A 89 8.75 -12.05 2.63
C VAL A 89 9.15 -12.61 3.98
N THR A 90 10.43 -12.93 4.11
CA THR A 90 11.01 -13.54 5.31
C THR A 90 11.84 -12.57 6.14
N ALA A 91 12.37 -11.50 5.53
CA ALA A 91 13.11 -10.47 6.24
C ALA A 91 13.02 -9.11 5.52
N VAL A 92 13.13 -8.04 6.31
CA VAL A 92 13.31 -6.68 5.84
C VAL A 92 14.44 -6.07 6.65
N THR A 93 15.44 -5.49 5.98
CA THR A 93 16.58 -4.86 6.65
C THR A 93 16.90 -3.49 6.04
N GLU A 94 17.29 -2.54 6.88
CA GLU A 94 17.82 -1.25 6.41
C GLU A 94 19.17 -1.43 5.70
N THR A 95 19.38 -0.63 4.66
CA THR A 95 20.62 -0.52 3.90
C THR A 95 21.06 0.95 3.84
N ASP A 96 22.21 1.24 3.24
CA ASP A 96 22.68 2.63 3.08
C ASP A 96 21.76 3.47 2.17
N ASP A 97 21.04 2.82 1.24
CA ASP A 97 20.26 3.46 0.17
C ASP A 97 18.75 3.13 0.23
N GLY A 98 18.26 2.52 1.32
CA GLY A 98 16.85 2.11 1.46
C GLY A 98 16.72 0.79 2.23
N PHE A 99 16.03 -0.19 1.65
CA PHE A 99 15.74 -1.48 2.27
C PHE A 99 16.12 -2.64 1.36
N ALA A 100 16.58 -3.73 1.97
CA ALA A 100 16.63 -5.05 1.37
C ALA A 100 15.45 -5.88 1.90
N VAL A 101 14.76 -6.56 0.99
CA VAL A 101 13.61 -7.42 1.26
C VAL A 101 13.93 -8.82 0.75
N GLU A 102 13.95 -9.79 1.66
CA GLU A 102 14.33 -11.18 1.35
C GLU A 102 13.07 -12.05 1.28
N THR A 103 13.07 -12.97 0.32
CA THR A 103 12.08 -14.05 0.16
C THR A 103 12.80 -15.39 -0.02
N ASP A 104 12.05 -16.49 -0.05
CA ASP A 104 12.62 -17.80 -0.41
C ASP A 104 13.07 -17.89 -1.89
N ASP A 105 12.56 -17.02 -2.76
CA ASP A 105 12.75 -17.06 -4.21
C ASP A 105 13.75 -16.00 -4.73
N GLY A 106 14.05 -14.96 -3.93
CA GLY A 106 15.00 -13.92 -4.27
C GLY A 106 15.09 -12.76 -3.27
N ASP A 107 16.06 -11.88 -3.53
CA ASP A 107 16.32 -10.66 -2.79
C ASP A 107 15.95 -9.43 -3.63
N TYR A 108 15.32 -8.46 -2.99
CA TYR A 108 14.80 -7.25 -3.62
C TYR A 108 15.27 -6.01 -2.86
N GLU A 109 15.40 -4.89 -3.58
CA GLU A 109 15.76 -3.59 -2.99
C GLU A 109 14.61 -2.60 -3.20
N ALA A 110 14.39 -1.71 -2.23
CA ALA A 110 13.43 -0.62 -2.35
C ALA A 110 13.84 0.62 -1.57
N ASP A 111 13.44 1.79 -2.06
CA ASP A 111 13.59 3.05 -1.33
C ASP A 111 12.62 3.12 -0.14
N TYR A 112 11.43 2.52 -0.28
CA TYR A 112 10.38 2.51 0.73
C TYR A 112 9.76 1.12 0.90
N VAL A 113 9.32 0.80 2.12
CA VAL A 113 8.62 -0.46 2.40
C VAL A 113 7.32 -0.21 3.16
N VAL A 114 6.24 -0.88 2.77
CA VAL A 114 4.96 -0.88 3.47
C VAL A 114 4.66 -2.27 4.03
N LEU A 115 4.70 -2.41 5.35
CA LEU A 115 4.28 -3.61 6.06
C LEU A 115 2.75 -3.64 6.19
N ALA A 116 2.12 -4.61 5.54
CA ALA A 116 0.68 -4.81 5.48
C ALA A 116 0.26 -6.27 5.81
N THR A 117 1.06 -6.94 6.64
CA THR A 117 0.97 -8.36 7.04
C THR A 117 -0.15 -8.68 8.05
N GLY A 118 -1.24 -7.91 8.04
CA GLY A 118 -2.36 -8.10 8.96
C GLY A 118 -1.94 -7.87 10.42
N ALA A 119 -2.11 -8.88 11.29
CA ALA A 119 -1.71 -8.80 12.70
C ALA A 119 -0.32 -9.39 12.98
N ASN A 120 0.37 -9.92 11.97
CA ASN A 120 1.76 -10.34 12.14
C ASN A 120 2.65 -9.09 12.20
N ARG A 121 3.45 -8.99 13.27
CA ARG A 121 4.33 -7.85 13.59
C ARG A 121 5.80 -8.25 13.62
N ASP A 122 6.14 -9.48 13.22
CA ASP A 122 7.47 -10.04 13.36
C ASP A 122 8.49 -9.23 12.55
N LEU A 123 8.21 -8.94 11.28
CA LEU A 123 9.09 -8.11 10.44
C LEU A 123 9.32 -6.70 11.04
N ALA A 124 8.28 -6.09 11.60
CA ALA A 124 8.38 -4.79 12.26
C ALA A 124 9.24 -4.86 13.54
N ALA A 125 9.11 -5.93 14.32
CA ALA A 125 9.92 -6.14 15.51
C ALA A 125 11.39 -6.43 15.16
N GLU A 126 11.63 -7.21 14.10
CA GLU A 126 12.97 -7.61 13.65
C GLU A 126 13.78 -6.43 13.10
N ILE A 127 13.15 -5.55 12.31
CA ILE A 127 13.80 -4.33 11.81
C ILE A 127 13.92 -3.24 12.89
N GLY A 128 13.25 -3.41 14.03
CA GLY A 128 13.41 -2.54 15.20
C GLY A 128 12.44 -1.35 15.25
N CYS A 129 11.23 -1.49 14.70
CA CYS A 129 10.17 -0.50 14.92
C CYS A 129 9.84 -0.33 16.40
N GLU A 130 9.46 0.89 16.79
CA GLU A 130 8.87 1.17 18.10
C GLU A 130 7.43 0.63 18.17
N PHE A 131 7.03 0.23 19.39
CA PHE A 131 5.69 -0.29 19.69
C PHE A 131 5.08 0.52 20.83
N THR A 132 3.77 0.66 20.79
CA THR A 132 2.99 1.28 21.86
C THR A 132 2.83 0.33 23.06
N ASP A 133 2.33 0.85 24.19
CA ASP A 133 1.98 0.04 25.37
C ASP A 133 0.88 -1.02 25.10
N ALA A 134 0.22 -0.96 23.94
CA ALA A 134 -0.80 -1.92 23.51
C ALA A 134 -0.25 -3.02 22.57
N ASP A 135 1.08 -3.17 22.49
CA ASP A 135 1.78 -4.17 21.65
C ASP A 135 1.42 -4.07 20.15
N VAL A 136 1.19 -2.84 19.67
CA VAL A 136 1.01 -2.52 18.25
C VAL A 136 2.12 -1.57 17.79
N VAL A 137 2.49 -1.64 16.51
CA VAL A 137 3.53 -0.78 15.93
C VAL A 137 3.11 0.68 16.08
N ASP A 138 3.99 1.52 16.62
CA ASP A 138 3.73 2.93 16.83
C ASP A 138 3.88 3.71 15.52
N VAL A 139 2.81 4.37 15.10
CA VAL A 139 2.74 5.15 13.86
C VAL A 139 1.88 6.40 14.04
N GLY A 140 2.20 7.42 13.25
CA GLY A 140 1.37 8.62 13.09
C GLY A 140 0.13 8.38 12.21
N VAL A 141 -0.58 9.47 11.88
CA VAL A 141 -1.71 9.40 10.92
C VAL A 141 -1.23 9.15 9.48
N GLU A 142 0.06 9.39 9.24
CA GLU A 142 0.80 9.15 8.02
C GLU A 142 1.21 7.68 7.84
N MET A 143 1.04 6.84 8.86
CA MET A 143 1.43 5.41 8.91
C MET A 143 2.94 5.13 8.85
N GLU A 144 3.79 6.16 8.89
CA GLU A 144 5.25 6.00 8.99
C GLU A 144 5.64 5.49 10.38
N THR A 145 6.55 4.52 10.43
CA THR A 145 7.08 3.94 11.67
C THR A 145 8.22 4.79 12.23
N SER A 146 8.82 4.33 13.34
CA SER A 146 10.07 4.93 13.86
C SER A 146 11.29 4.73 12.96
N VAL A 147 11.21 3.82 11.97
CA VAL A 147 12.24 3.59 10.95
C VAL A 147 11.88 4.44 9.72
N PRO A 148 12.69 5.45 9.35
CA PRO A 148 12.37 6.35 8.24
C PRO A 148 12.17 5.61 6.91
N GLY A 149 11.09 5.92 6.18
CA GLY A 149 10.77 5.27 4.91
C GLY A 149 10.13 3.88 5.03
N LEU A 150 9.94 3.37 6.25
CA LEU A 150 9.18 2.16 6.55
C LEU A 150 7.82 2.52 7.14
N TYR A 151 6.77 1.90 6.60
CA TYR A 151 5.39 2.13 6.96
C TYR A 151 4.74 0.85 7.50
N ALA A 152 3.78 1.00 8.42
CA ALA A 152 3.02 -0.12 8.97
C ALA A 152 1.52 0.20 8.90
N THR A 153 0.70 -0.78 8.48
CA THR A 153 -0.71 -0.51 8.13
C THR A 153 -1.69 -1.58 8.61
N GLY A 154 -2.94 -1.19 8.80
CA GLY A 154 -4.04 -2.11 9.10
C GLY A 154 -3.98 -2.67 10.52
N ALA A 155 -4.14 -3.99 10.68
CA ALA A 155 -4.30 -4.58 12.00
C ALA A 155 -3.02 -4.49 12.86
N MET A 156 -1.82 -4.37 12.27
CA MET A 156 -0.57 -4.31 13.04
C MET A 156 -0.42 -3.02 13.85
N VAL A 157 -1.08 -1.94 13.43
CA VAL A 157 -1.07 -0.62 14.09
C VAL A 157 -2.32 -0.36 14.93
N ARG A 158 -3.19 -1.37 15.11
CA ARG A 158 -4.47 -1.22 15.82
C ARG A 158 -4.71 -2.36 16.80
N PRO A 159 -5.09 -2.08 18.06
CA PRO A 159 -5.34 -3.13 19.03
C PRO A 159 -6.65 -3.88 18.76
N GLU A 160 -7.73 -3.17 18.36
CA GLU A 160 -9.08 -3.77 18.30
C GLU A 160 -9.87 -3.39 17.03
N GLU A 161 -9.74 -2.16 16.52
CA GLU A 161 -10.57 -1.64 15.43
C GLU A 161 -10.11 -2.11 14.05
N TRP A 162 -10.36 -3.38 13.73
CA TRP A 162 -10.03 -3.95 12.43
C TRP A 162 -11.23 -3.96 11.50
N GLN A 163 -11.18 -3.18 10.42
CA GLN A 163 -12.20 -3.15 9.37
C GLN A 163 -11.55 -2.95 8.00
N ALA A 164 -12.17 -3.48 6.95
CA ALA A 164 -11.69 -3.32 5.57
C ALA A 164 -11.54 -1.85 5.16
N ALA A 165 -12.52 -1.01 5.49
CA ALA A 165 -12.47 0.43 5.16
C ALA A 165 -11.33 1.17 5.89
N ILE A 166 -11.02 0.74 7.12
CA ILE A 166 -9.89 1.30 7.88
C ILE A 166 -8.57 0.86 7.26
N ALA A 167 -8.43 -0.44 6.97
CA ALA A 167 -7.23 -0.99 6.35
C ALA A 167 -6.92 -0.32 5.00
N VAL A 168 -7.93 -0.14 4.13
CA VAL A 168 -7.78 0.61 2.87
C VAL A 168 -7.32 2.04 3.14
N GLY A 169 -7.94 2.73 4.11
CA GLY A 169 -7.54 4.08 4.48
C GLY A 169 -6.09 4.19 4.96
N ASP A 170 -5.64 3.25 5.80
CA ASP A 170 -4.26 3.20 6.30
C ASP A 170 -3.28 2.98 5.14
N GLY A 171 -3.58 2.07 4.20
CA GLY A 171 -2.77 1.85 3.00
C GLY A 171 -2.66 3.08 2.11
N ALA A 172 -3.77 3.79 1.88
CA ALA A 172 -3.77 5.04 1.13
C ALA A 172 -2.97 6.15 1.84
N ALA A 173 -3.06 6.25 3.17
CA ALA A 173 -2.30 7.23 3.96
C ALA A 173 -0.79 7.00 3.85
N ALA A 174 -0.34 5.74 3.96
CA ALA A 174 1.06 5.37 3.77
C ALA A 174 1.56 5.78 2.37
N ALA A 175 0.84 5.40 1.32
CA ALA A 175 1.21 5.71 -0.06
C ALA A 175 1.26 7.22 -0.35
N LEU A 176 0.31 8.00 0.19
CA LEU A 176 0.31 9.46 0.04
C LEU A 176 1.48 10.12 0.77
N ASN A 177 1.88 9.57 1.93
CA ASN A 177 3.06 10.05 2.63
C ASN A 177 4.34 9.75 1.82
N ILE A 178 4.49 8.53 1.29
CA ILE A 178 5.60 8.16 0.39
C ILE A 178 5.66 9.11 -0.81
N LEU A 179 4.54 9.32 -1.50
CA LEU A 179 4.47 10.23 -2.65
C LEU A 179 4.84 11.67 -2.29
N SER A 180 4.47 12.11 -1.08
CA SER A 180 4.85 13.44 -0.59
C SER A 180 6.36 13.56 -0.37
N SER A 181 6.97 12.51 0.21
CA SER A 181 8.41 12.44 0.42
C SER A 181 9.18 12.43 -0.90
N VAL A 182 8.76 11.61 -1.87
CA VAL A 182 9.38 11.53 -3.20
C VAL A 182 9.30 12.86 -3.95
N LYS A 183 8.15 13.54 -3.87
CA LYS A 183 7.93 14.82 -4.59
C LYS A 183 8.48 16.04 -3.86
N GLY A 184 8.86 15.90 -2.59
CA GLY A 184 9.33 17.01 -1.75
C GLY A 184 8.25 18.04 -1.40
N GLU A 185 6.98 17.68 -1.56
CA GLU A 185 5.82 18.52 -1.24
C GLU A 185 4.62 17.68 -0.79
N HIS A 186 3.63 18.30 -0.14
CA HIS A 186 2.41 17.58 0.23
C HIS A 186 1.63 17.16 -1.02
N TYR A 187 1.55 15.85 -1.24
CA TYR A 187 0.89 15.29 -2.41
C TYR A 187 -0.57 14.93 -2.13
N HIS A 188 -1.41 15.22 -3.12
CA HIS A 188 -2.80 14.78 -3.15
C HIS A 188 -3.07 14.07 -4.48
N ASP A 189 -3.67 12.90 -4.43
CA ASP A 189 -4.12 12.18 -5.63
C ASP A 189 -5.57 12.54 -5.94
N PHE A 190 -5.76 13.55 -6.80
CA PHE A 190 -7.06 13.94 -7.31
C PHE A 190 -7.14 13.70 -8.81
N ASP A 191 -8.04 12.82 -9.24
CA ASP A 191 -8.46 12.71 -10.63
C ASP A 191 -9.71 13.57 -10.88
N VAL A 192 -9.82 14.11 -12.08
CA VAL A 192 -11.05 14.75 -12.57
C VAL A 192 -11.74 13.86 -13.60
N PRO A 193 -13.03 14.09 -13.94
CA PRO A 193 -13.71 13.28 -14.97
C PRO A 193 -12.99 13.23 -16.33
N ALA A 194 -12.18 14.24 -16.66
CA ALA A 194 -11.35 14.22 -17.86
C ALA A 194 -10.21 13.18 -17.80
N ASP A 195 -9.68 12.88 -16.61
CA ASP A 195 -8.68 11.82 -16.41
C ASP A 195 -9.28 10.44 -16.63
N ALA A 196 -10.55 10.23 -16.29
CA ALA A 196 -11.21 8.94 -16.50
C ALA A 196 -11.18 8.52 -17.98
N ALA A 197 -11.38 9.46 -18.91
CA ALA A 197 -11.28 9.18 -20.35
C ALA A 197 -9.85 8.85 -20.79
N ARG A 198 -8.83 9.44 -20.13
CA ARG A 198 -7.41 9.15 -20.39
C ARG A 198 -7.01 7.77 -19.86
N VAL A 199 -7.50 7.39 -18.69
CA VAL A 199 -7.11 6.14 -17.99
C VAL A 199 -7.91 4.94 -18.49
N PHE A 200 -9.23 5.08 -18.69
CA PHE A 200 -10.13 3.96 -19.00
C PHE A 200 -10.77 4.03 -20.41
N GLY A 201 -10.49 5.08 -21.19
CA GLY A 201 -11.16 5.35 -22.47
C GLY A 201 -12.56 5.96 -22.32
N GLU A 202 -13.20 6.34 -23.43
CA GLU A 202 -14.52 7.00 -23.45
C GLU A 202 -15.72 6.13 -22.95
N GLN A 203 -15.48 4.96 -22.36
CA GLN A 203 -16.54 3.98 -22.05
C GLN A 203 -17.30 4.21 -20.72
N LEU A 204 -16.97 5.21 -19.92
CA LEU A 204 -17.62 5.45 -18.62
C LEU A 204 -18.68 6.57 -18.63
N ALA A 205 -19.29 6.85 -19.79
CA ALA A 205 -20.39 7.80 -19.91
C ALA A 205 -21.71 7.10 -20.30
N GLU A 206 -22.41 6.54 -19.31
CA GLU A 206 -23.88 6.46 -19.28
C GLU A 206 -24.42 6.71 -17.87
#